data_AF-A0A9E8MW63-F1
#
_entry.id   AF-A0A9E8MW63-F1
#
_cell.length_a   1.000
_cell.length_b   1.000
_cell.length_c   1.000
_cell.angle_alpha   90.00
_cell.angle_beta   90.00
_cell.angle_gamma   90.00
#
_symmetry.space_group_name_H-M   'P 1'
#
loop_
_entity.id
_entity.type
_entity.pdbx_description
1 polymer ?
#
loop_
_entity_poly.entity_id
_entity_poly.type
_entity_poly.pdbx_seq_one_letter_code
_entity_poly.pdbx_strand_id
1 'polypeptide(L)'
;MILCLRETFHSIIDLKSVAVVAIKDDKTFNQQELGYTTDLTPKQLALLKTPNATLDFYIRIAFTAINLQTGQIEDTFDSPHYSVVRDTQATYANGKKALLAFLRTRGQEAVIIEKVEARKLQPAKLHFTVTKHGTLDHIRLDRSSNYPKIDQLMIDLIQQTPDHWIPAKNIKGEQVNQELVVSFGLLGC
;
A
#
# COMPACT_ATOMS: atom_id res chain seq x y z
N MET A 1 24.96 2.55 -0.03
CA MET A 1 25.71 3.47 0.84
C MET A 1 24.71 4.44 1.48
N ILE A 2 24.09 4.02 2.59
CA ILE A 2 23.05 4.78 3.33
C ILE A 2 23.67 5.18 4.67
N LEU A 3 24.66 6.07 4.63
CA LEU A 3 25.38 6.53 5.83
C LEU A 3 25.09 8.00 6.16
N CYS A 4 24.70 8.82 5.18
CA CYS A 4 24.52 10.26 5.41
C CYS A 4 23.23 10.65 6.18
N LEU A 5 22.16 9.85 6.10
CA LEU A 5 20.84 10.19 6.65
C LEU A 5 20.69 9.96 8.18
N ARG A 6 21.59 9.19 8.81
CA ARG A 6 21.46 8.84 10.26
C ARG A 6 22.17 9.81 11.20
N GLU A 7 23.20 10.51 10.71
CA GLU A 7 24.01 11.41 11.54
C GLU A 7 23.36 12.80 11.72
N THR A 8 22.60 13.26 10.73
CA THR A 8 22.03 14.62 10.68
C THR A 8 20.93 14.88 11.71
N PHE A 9 20.17 13.86 12.12
CA PHE A 9 19.04 14.05 13.05
C PHE A 9 19.48 14.29 14.51
N HIS A 10 20.67 13.86 14.91
CA HIS A 10 21.15 14.03 16.29
C HIS A 10 21.72 15.42 16.58
N SER A 11 21.96 16.24 15.55
CA SER A 11 22.52 17.58 15.69
C SER A 11 21.51 18.71 15.43
N ILE A 12 20.24 18.37 15.14
CA ILE A 12 19.18 19.36 14.90
C ILE A 12 18.85 20.09 16.21
N ILE A 13 18.90 21.41 16.17
CA ILE A 13 18.55 22.30 17.29
C ILE A 13 17.12 22.81 17.15
N ASP A 14 16.76 23.33 15.97
CA ASP A 14 15.48 23.99 15.73
C ASP A 14 15.02 23.84 14.28
N LEU A 15 13.72 23.61 14.09
CA LEU A 15 13.09 23.51 12.80
C LEU A 15 12.69 24.90 12.31
N LYS A 16 13.24 25.32 11.16
CA LYS A 16 12.90 26.63 10.57
C LYS A 16 11.69 26.55 9.66
N SER A 17 11.64 25.56 8.78
CA SER A 17 10.51 25.40 7.86
C SER A 17 10.50 24.03 7.20
N VAL A 18 9.31 23.59 6.80
CA VAL A 18 9.09 22.45 5.92
C VAL A 18 8.37 22.96 4.68
N ALA A 19 8.93 22.75 3.49
CA ALA A 19 8.27 23.06 2.22
C ALA A 19 8.02 21.78 1.43
N VAL A 20 6.78 21.57 1.00
CA VAL A 20 6.44 20.52 0.03
C VAL A 20 6.46 21.15 -1.35
N VAL A 21 7.31 20.64 -2.24
CA VAL A 21 7.46 21.18 -3.60
C VAL A 21 7.13 20.10 -4.61
N ALA A 22 6.15 20.37 -5.48
CA ALA A 22 5.78 19.45 -6.56
C ALA A 22 6.74 19.59 -7.75
N ILE A 23 7.12 18.45 -8.33
CA ILE A 23 7.95 18.33 -9.53
C ILE A 23 7.06 17.79 -10.65
N LYS A 24 7.19 18.39 -11.84
CA LYS A 24 6.53 17.90 -13.05
C LYS A 24 7.50 18.00 -14.22
N ASP A 25 7.69 16.91 -14.96
CA ASP A 25 8.57 16.85 -16.14
C ASP A 25 10.01 17.34 -15.84
N ASP A 26 10.58 16.89 -14.71
CA ASP A 26 11.92 17.27 -14.19
C ASP A 26 12.15 18.78 -13.97
N LYS A 27 11.07 19.58 -13.97
CA LYS A 27 11.09 20.99 -13.64
C LYS A 27 10.37 21.21 -12.32
N THR A 28 10.96 22.05 -11.46
CA THR A 28 10.28 22.55 -10.26
C THR A 28 9.00 23.25 -10.71
N PHE A 29 7.86 22.68 -10.32
CA PHE A 29 6.59 23.32 -10.54
C PHE A 29 6.47 24.46 -9.52
N ASN A 30 5.93 25.61 -9.92
CA ASN A 30 5.75 26.77 -9.03
C ASN A 30 4.73 26.55 -7.90
N GLN A 31 4.31 25.31 -7.63
CA GLN A 31 3.45 24.96 -6.51
C GLN A 31 4.31 24.40 -5.38
N GLN A 32 4.45 25.23 -4.35
CA GLN A 32 5.01 24.84 -3.07
C GLN A 32 4.07 25.26 -1.94
N GLU A 33 4.05 24.46 -0.89
CA GLU A 33 3.32 24.79 0.33
C GLU A 33 4.28 24.76 1.52
N LEU A 34 4.34 25.88 2.22
CA LEU A 34 5.25 26.10 3.35
C LEU A 34 4.54 25.81 4.67
N GLY A 35 5.27 25.21 5.59
CA GLY A 35 4.89 24.94 6.97
C GLY A 35 6.06 25.21 7.91
N TYR A 36 5.75 25.33 9.19
CA TYR A 36 6.73 25.62 10.25
C TYR A 36 6.66 24.59 11.37
N THR A 37 5.98 23.47 11.11
CA THR A 37 5.71 22.40 12.05
C THR A 37 6.32 21.10 11.55
N THR A 38 6.55 20.17 12.47
CA THR A 38 6.99 18.80 12.13
C THR A 38 5.90 18.03 11.37
N ASP A 39 4.63 18.33 11.65
CA ASP A 39 3.49 17.78 10.92
C ASP A 39 3.20 18.58 9.65
N LEU A 40 2.77 17.89 8.58
CA LEU A 40 2.35 18.55 7.35
C LEU A 40 1.03 19.28 7.55
N THR A 41 0.99 20.54 7.12
CA THR A 41 -0.22 21.36 7.17
C THR A 41 -1.31 20.82 6.22
N PRO A 42 -2.59 21.16 6.45
CA PRO A 42 -3.66 20.78 5.53
C PRO A 42 -3.42 21.22 4.08
N LYS A 43 -2.75 22.36 3.86
CA LYS A 43 -2.39 22.85 2.52
C LYS A 43 -1.31 21.99 1.88
N GLN A 44 -0.27 21.63 2.64
CA GLN A 44 0.77 20.69 2.19
C GLN A 44 0.18 19.32 1.85
N LEU A 45 -0.73 18.81 2.68
CA LEU A 45 -1.45 17.56 2.41
C LEU A 45 -2.36 17.65 1.18
N ALA A 46 -3.00 18.80 0.95
CA ALA A 46 -3.81 19.02 -0.24
C ALA A 46 -2.94 19.01 -1.52
N LEU A 47 -1.75 19.61 -1.47
CA LEU A 47 -0.79 19.59 -2.58
C LEU A 47 -0.39 18.16 -2.96
N LEU A 48 -0.10 17.30 -1.96
CA LEU A 48 0.20 15.87 -2.16
C LEU A 48 -0.99 15.08 -2.76
N LYS A 49 -2.22 15.59 -2.61
CA LYS A 49 -3.46 14.99 -3.11
C LYS A 49 -3.91 15.54 -4.48
N THR A 50 -3.17 16.49 -5.07
CA THR A 50 -3.54 17.13 -6.34
C THR A 50 -3.61 16.12 -7.48
N PRO A 51 -4.76 15.96 -8.17
CA PRO A 51 -4.93 14.98 -9.24
C PRO A 51 -4.08 15.33 -10.47
N ASN A 52 -2.98 14.59 -10.68
CA ASN A 52 -2.24 14.38 -11.93
C ASN A 52 -1.19 13.28 -11.67
N ALA A 53 -0.83 12.52 -12.73
CA ALA A 53 0.02 11.33 -12.67
C ALA A 53 1.38 11.58 -11.99
N THR A 54 1.93 10.53 -11.35
CA THR A 54 3.25 10.44 -10.71
C THR A 54 3.88 11.79 -10.42
N LEU A 55 3.31 12.49 -9.44
CA LEU A 55 3.96 13.69 -8.93
C LEU A 55 5.14 13.21 -8.09
N ASP A 56 6.33 13.57 -8.55
CA ASP A 56 7.49 13.57 -7.69
C ASP A 56 7.45 14.85 -6.86
N PHE A 57 7.91 14.76 -5.62
CA PHE A 57 8.02 15.89 -4.73
C PHE A 57 9.39 15.82 -4.06
N TYR A 58 9.89 16.96 -3.63
CA TYR A 58 10.85 16.95 -2.54
C TYR A 58 10.23 17.67 -1.35
N ILE A 59 10.61 17.22 -0.16
CA ILE A 59 10.29 17.94 1.07
C ILE A 59 11.56 18.66 1.47
N ARG A 60 11.57 19.99 1.43
CA ARG A 60 12.69 20.78 1.91
C ARG A 60 12.49 21.09 3.38
N ILE A 61 13.36 20.55 4.22
CA ILE A 61 13.34 20.76 5.67
C ILE A 61 14.52 21.67 5.98
N ALA A 62 14.25 22.93 6.32
CA ALA A 62 15.27 23.86 6.77
C ALA A 62 15.33 23.85 8.30
N PHE A 63 16.53 23.78 8.85
CA PHE A 63 16.76 23.69 10.29
C PHE A 63 18.13 24.27 10.67
N THR A 64 18.30 24.63 11.94
CA THR A 64 19.61 24.90 12.52
C THR A 64 20.17 23.62 13.11
N ALA A 65 21.43 23.31 12.83
CA ALA A 65 22.12 22.16 13.40
C ALA A 65 23.55 22.48 13.83
N ILE A 66 24.07 21.68 14.76
CA ILE A 66 25.50 21.69 15.08
C ILE A 66 26.24 20.91 13.98
N ASN A 67 27.16 21.56 13.31
CA ASN A 67 28.11 20.87 12.44
C ASN A 67 29.08 20.06 13.31
N LEU A 68 28.98 18.73 13.23
CA LEU A 68 29.76 17.83 14.09
C LEU A 68 31.28 17.87 13.80
N GLN A 69 31.70 18.45 12.68
CA GLN A 69 33.12 18.61 12.32
C GLN A 69 33.72 19.91 12.87
N THR A 70 32.93 21.01 12.87
CA THR A 70 33.41 22.34 13.28
C THR A 70 32.94 22.73 14.69
N GLY A 71 31.90 22.07 15.21
CA GLY A 71 31.21 22.43 16.45
C GLY A 71 30.36 23.69 16.35
N GLN A 72 30.22 24.29 15.15
CA GLN A 72 29.49 25.54 14.94
C GLN A 72 28.00 25.26 14.69
N ILE A 73 27.15 26.22 15.10
CA ILE A 73 25.73 26.22 14.78
C ILE A 73 25.56 26.83 13.40
N GLU A 74 24.94 26.09 12.49
CA GLU A 74 24.81 26.46 11.09
C GLU A 74 23.37 26.27 10.62
N ASP A 75 22.94 27.15 9.71
CA ASP A 75 21.69 26.98 8.97
C ASP A 75 21.91 25.97 7.86
N THR A 76 21.10 24.92 7.85
CA THR A 76 21.20 23.86 6.84
C THR A 76 19.82 23.39 6.42
N PHE A 77 19.78 22.48 5.45
CA PHE A 77 18.55 21.87 4.99
C PHE A 77 18.76 20.43 4.54
N ASP A 78 17.70 19.64 4.62
CA ASP A 78 17.58 18.36 3.94
C ASP A 78 16.50 18.45 2.85
N SER A 79 16.64 17.67 1.79
CA SER A 79 15.72 17.66 0.65
C SER A 79 15.51 16.25 0.11
N PRO A 80 14.95 15.33 0.92
CA PRO A 80 14.55 14.01 0.44
C PRO A 80 13.56 14.10 -0.71
N HIS A 81 13.83 13.31 -1.75
CA HIS A 81 12.94 13.10 -2.88
C HIS A 81 11.95 11.98 -2.57
N TYR A 82 10.68 12.23 -2.85
CA TYR A 82 9.57 11.28 -2.68
C TYR A 82 8.73 11.21 -3.96
N SER A 83 8.24 10.01 -4.28
CA SER A 83 7.26 9.81 -5.34
C SER A 83 5.97 9.28 -4.71
N VAL A 84 4.84 9.94 -4.93
CA VAL A 84 3.53 9.40 -4.50
C VAL A 84 2.97 8.55 -5.64
N VAL A 85 3.02 7.23 -5.45
CA VAL A 85 2.35 6.29 -6.34
C VAL A 85 0.88 6.24 -5.94
N ARG A 86 0.01 6.67 -6.86
CA ARG A 86 -1.44 6.53 -6.71
C ARG A 86 -1.92 5.32 -7.50
N ASP A 87 -1.68 4.12 -6.96
CA ASP A 87 -2.37 2.92 -7.40
C ASP A 87 -3.64 2.76 -6.56
N THR A 88 -4.79 2.71 -7.23
CA THR A 88 -6.03 2.28 -6.55
C THR A 88 -6.09 0.77 -6.69
N GLN A 89 -6.05 0.05 -5.57
CA GLN A 89 -6.18 -1.41 -5.61
C GLN A 89 -7.61 -1.81 -6.00
N ALA A 90 -7.71 -2.97 -6.63
CA ALA A 90 -8.98 -3.63 -6.88
C ALA A 90 -9.68 -3.89 -5.54
N THR A 91 -10.97 -3.59 -5.48
CA THR A 91 -11.75 -3.71 -4.25
C THR A 91 -13.03 -4.48 -4.52
N TYR A 92 -13.42 -5.28 -3.54
CA TYR A 92 -14.75 -5.88 -3.52
C TYR A 92 -15.77 -4.76 -3.27
N ALA A 93 -16.84 -4.69 -4.06
CA ALA A 93 -17.83 -3.61 -4.06
C ALA A 93 -18.49 -3.43 -2.68
N ASN A 94 -18.70 -4.53 -1.96
CA ASN A 94 -19.24 -4.52 -0.59
C ASN A 94 -18.15 -4.33 0.50
N GLY A 95 -16.91 -4.08 0.07
CA GLY A 95 -15.74 -3.89 0.92
C GLY A 95 -15.07 -5.19 1.37
N LYS A 96 -13.80 -5.07 1.73
CA LYS A 96 -12.96 -6.19 2.21
C LYS A 96 -13.59 -6.96 3.36
N LYS A 97 -14.26 -6.28 4.30
CA LYS A 97 -14.91 -6.92 5.45
C LYS A 97 -16.03 -7.87 5.03
N ALA A 98 -16.84 -7.49 4.04
CA ALA A 98 -17.91 -8.32 3.52
C ALA A 98 -17.37 -9.56 2.80
N LEU A 99 -16.33 -9.39 1.96
CA LEU A 99 -15.65 -10.52 1.30
C LEU A 99 -15.11 -11.52 2.33
N LEU A 100 -14.39 -11.04 3.35
CA LEU A 100 -13.84 -11.91 4.39
C LEU A 100 -14.94 -12.60 5.21
N ALA A 101 -16.06 -11.93 5.47
CA ALA A 101 -17.20 -12.53 6.17
C ALA A 101 -17.86 -13.63 5.33
N PHE A 102 -18.06 -13.39 4.02
CA PHE A 102 -18.59 -14.36 3.08
C PHE A 102 -17.72 -15.63 3.02
N LEU A 103 -16.41 -15.46 2.80
CA LEU A 103 -15.46 -16.57 2.72
C LEU A 103 -15.38 -17.36 4.04
N ARG A 104 -15.38 -16.67 5.19
CA ARG A 104 -15.32 -17.34 6.51
C ARG A 104 -16.58 -18.12 6.81
N THR A 105 -17.75 -17.54 6.58
CA THR A 105 -19.04 -18.18 6.91
C THR A 105 -19.20 -19.47 6.11
N ARG A 106 -18.95 -19.41 4.79
CA ARG A 106 -19.03 -20.58 3.92
C ARG A 106 -17.90 -21.58 4.16
N GLY A 107 -16.69 -21.10 4.46
CA GLY A 107 -15.55 -21.97 4.79
C GLY A 107 -15.74 -22.75 6.09
N GLN A 108 -16.37 -22.15 7.11
CA GLN A 108 -16.66 -22.82 8.38
C GLN A 108 -17.59 -24.03 8.22
N GLU A 109 -18.62 -23.92 7.37
CA GLU A 109 -19.53 -25.03 7.06
C GLU A 109 -18.74 -26.26 6.57
N ALA A 110 -17.77 -26.05 5.69
CA ALA A 110 -16.98 -27.13 5.14
C ALA A 110 -15.95 -27.73 6.09
N VAL A 111 -15.37 -26.91 6.98
CA VAL A 111 -14.49 -27.41 8.05
C VAL A 111 -15.23 -28.43 8.94
N ILE A 112 -16.51 -28.16 9.23
CA ILE A 112 -17.37 -29.05 10.04
C ILE A 112 -17.74 -30.31 9.25
N ILE A 113 -18.22 -30.17 8.01
CA ILE A 113 -18.67 -31.29 7.16
C ILE A 113 -17.50 -32.25 6.88
N GLU A 114 -16.32 -31.71 6.57
CA GLU A 114 -15.14 -32.50 6.23
C GLU A 114 -14.35 -32.99 7.45
N LYS A 115 -14.83 -32.72 8.67
CA LYS A 115 -14.20 -33.13 9.94
C LYS A 115 -12.71 -32.80 9.95
N VAL A 116 -12.38 -31.58 9.56
CA VAL A 116 -10.98 -31.13 9.40
C VAL A 116 -10.24 -31.25 10.73
N GLU A 117 -9.11 -31.93 10.70
CA GLU A 117 -8.20 -32.04 11.84
C GLU A 117 -7.19 -30.90 11.78
N ALA A 118 -7.22 -30.01 12.78
CA ALA A 118 -6.33 -28.85 12.84
C ALA A 118 -4.85 -29.21 12.61
N ARG A 119 -4.38 -30.35 13.14
CA ARG A 119 -2.98 -30.79 13.00
C ARG A 119 -2.57 -31.14 11.57
N LYS A 120 -3.53 -31.47 10.70
CA LYS A 120 -3.30 -31.84 9.30
C LYS A 120 -3.53 -30.66 8.36
N LEU A 121 -4.20 -29.61 8.82
CA LEU A 121 -4.54 -28.43 8.03
C LEU A 121 -3.28 -27.57 7.81
N GLN A 122 -2.94 -27.33 6.55
CA GLN A 122 -1.79 -26.53 6.14
C GLN A 122 -2.24 -25.14 5.67
N PRO A 123 -1.38 -24.10 5.80
CA PRO A 123 -1.64 -22.81 5.18
C PRO A 123 -1.64 -22.94 3.66
N ALA A 124 -2.68 -22.43 3.03
CA ALA A 124 -2.87 -22.37 1.59
C ALA A 124 -2.99 -20.91 1.12
N LYS A 125 -2.63 -20.67 -0.14
CA LYS A 125 -2.77 -19.36 -0.80
C LYS A 125 -3.47 -19.54 -2.13
N LEU A 126 -4.55 -18.78 -2.31
CA LEU A 126 -5.32 -18.70 -3.54
C LEU A 126 -5.00 -17.36 -4.22
N HIS A 127 -4.44 -17.44 -5.41
CA HIS A 127 -4.19 -16.30 -6.29
C HIS A 127 -5.35 -16.16 -7.27
N PHE A 128 -5.77 -14.94 -7.54
CA PHE A 128 -6.74 -14.63 -8.58
C PHE A 128 -6.52 -13.22 -9.11
N THR A 129 -6.87 -12.99 -10.36
CA THR A 129 -6.73 -11.68 -11.01
C THR A 129 -8.10 -11.02 -11.10
N VAL A 130 -8.23 -9.81 -10.55
CA VAL A 130 -9.32 -8.91 -10.89
C VAL A 130 -8.95 -8.21 -12.19
N THR A 131 -9.72 -8.41 -13.24
CA THR A 131 -9.45 -7.81 -14.54
C THR A 131 -9.80 -6.32 -14.55
N LYS A 132 -9.32 -5.60 -15.55
CA LYS A 132 -9.73 -4.22 -15.85
C LYS A 132 -11.24 -4.06 -16.07
N HIS A 133 -11.97 -5.15 -16.31
CA HIS A 133 -13.42 -5.16 -16.51
C HIS A 133 -14.22 -5.52 -15.25
N GLY A 134 -13.56 -5.80 -14.12
CA GLY A 134 -14.23 -6.16 -12.86
C GLY A 134 -14.65 -7.64 -12.79
N THR A 135 -14.16 -8.45 -13.74
CA THR A 135 -14.32 -9.90 -13.74
C THR A 135 -13.12 -10.58 -13.08
N LEU A 136 -13.22 -11.88 -12.85
CA LEU A 136 -12.13 -12.69 -12.29
C LEU A 136 -11.48 -13.57 -13.36
N ASP A 137 -10.18 -13.75 -13.24
CA ASP A 137 -9.38 -14.59 -14.13
C ASP A 137 -8.19 -15.22 -13.37
N HIS A 138 -7.55 -16.23 -13.96
CA HIS A 138 -6.33 -16.88 -13.45
C HIS A 138 -6.41 -17.33 -11.97
N ILE A 139 -7.57 -17.85 -11.55
CA ILE A 139 -7.77 -18.39 -10.20
C ILE A 139 -6.95 -19.67 -10.05
N ARG A 140 -5.99 -19.68 -9.12
CA ARG A 140 -5.09 -20.82 -8.89
C ARG A 140 -4.65 -20.91 -7.45
N LEU A 141 -4.38 -22.13 -7.01
CA LEU A 141 -3.81 -22.39 -5.70
C LEU A 141 -2.28 -22.49 -5.80
N ASP A 142 -1.55 -21.76 -4.94
CA ASP A 142 -0.09 -21.88 -4.80
C ASP A 142 0.27 -23.22 -4.12
N ARG A 143 -0.46 -23.56 -3.06
CA ARG A 143 -0.28 -24.79 -2.29
C ARG A 143 -1.59 -25.24 -1.65
N SER A 144 -1.78 -26.56 -1.58
CA SER A 144 -2.96 -27.19 -0.95
C SER A 144 -3.01 -26.95 0.55
N SER A 145 -4.22 -26.87 1.12
CA SER A 145 -4.44 -26.89 2.56
C SER A 145 -4.29 -28.29 3.18
N ASN A 146 -3.93 -29.29 2.37
CA ASN A 146 -3.98 -30.73 2.68
C ASN A 146 -5.42 -31.29 2.79
N TYR A 147 -6.42 -30.49 2.41
CA TYR A 147 -7.83 -30.86 2.33
C TYR A 147 -8.39 -30.46 0.95
N PRO A 148 -8.31 -31.36 -0.07
CA PRO A 148 -8.69 -31.02 -1.45
C PRO A 148 -10.11 -30.45 -1.61
N LYS A 149 -11.06 -30.88 -0.78
CA LYS A 149 -12.42 -30.34 -0.80
C LYS A 149 -12.53 -28.92 -0.25
N ILE A 150 -11.71 -28.57 0.75
CA ILE A 150 -11.60 -27.20 1.25
C ILE A 150 -10.93 -26.33 0.20
N ASP A 151 -9.89 -26.83 -0.47
CA ASP A 151 -9.22 -26.12 -1.56
C ASP A 151 -10.18 -25.82 -2.70
N GLN A 152 -10.94 -26.83 -3.15
CA GLN A 152 -11.94 -26.66 -4.20
C GLN A 152 -13.03 -25.68 -3.79
N LEU A 153 -13.55 -25.78 -2.55
CA LEU A 153 -14.54 -24.83 -2.06
C LEU A 153 -14.03 -23.39 -2.10
N MET A 154 -12.78 -23.15 -1.68
CA MET A 154 -12.22 -21.79 -1.69
C MET A 154 -12.11 -21.23 -3.12
N ILE A 155 -11.78 -22.08 -4.09
CA ILE A 155 -11.81 -21.73 -5.52
C ILE A 155 -13.24 -21.37 -5.94
N ASP A 156 -14.22 -22.23 -5.63
CA ASP A 156 -15.62 -22.05 -6.01
C ASP A 156 -16.22 -20.78 -5.39
N LEU A 157 -15.88 -20.49 -4.12
CA LEU A 157 -16.35 -19.28 -3.44
C LEU A 157 -15.81 -18.01 -4.10
N ILE A 158 -14.55 -17.98 -4.53
CA ILE A 158 -14.01 -16.84 -5.28
C ILE A 158 -14.71 -16.74 -6.64
N GLN A 159 -14.93 -17.86 -7.34
CA GLN A 159 -15.66 -17.90 -8.61
C GLN A 159 -17.12 -17.43 -8.52
N GLN A 160 -17.71 -17.37 -7.33
CA GLN A 160 -19.06 -16.83 -7.10
C GLN A 160 -19.07 -15.31 -6.85
N THR A 161 -17.90 -14.66 -6.82
CA THR A 161 -17.78 -13.21 -6.65
C THR A 161 -17.61 -12.33 -7.91
N PRO A 162 -17.71 -12.82 -9.18
CA PRO A 162 -17.76 -11.95 -10.36
C PRO A 162 -18.79 -10.83 -10.24
N ASP A 163 -18.56 -9.71 -10.93
CA ASP A 163 -19.42 -8.51 -10.98
C ASP A 163 -19.53 -7.71 -9.67
N HIS A 164 -18.87 -8.17 -8.61
CA HIS A 164 -18.71 -7.45 -7.36
C HIS A 164 -17.31 -6.85 -7.19
N TRP A 165 -16.51 -6.74 -8.26
CA TRP A 165 -15.16 -6.18 -8.18
C TRP A 165 -15.04 -4.85 -8.90
N ILE A 166 -14.52 -3.86 -8.17
CA ILE A 166 -14.08 -2.58 -8.72
C ILE A 166 -12.61 -2.76 -9.13
N PRO A 167 -12.27 -2.60 -10.43
CA PRO A 167 -10.92 -2.80 -10.92
C PRO A 167 -9.90 -1.86 -10.29
N ALA A 168 -8.65 -2.30 -10.28
CA ALA A 168 -7.52 -1.44 -9.94
C ALA A 168 -7.36 -0.32 -10.98
N LYS A 169 -6.80 0.81 -10.58
CA LYS A 169 -6.43 1.91 -11.48
C LYS A 169 -4.95 2.22 -11.36
N ASN A 170 -4.28 2.39 -12.50
CA ASN A 170 -2.91 2.87 -12.55
C ASN A 170 -2.83 4.39 -12.34
N ILE A 171 -1.61 4.92 -12.35
CA ILE A 171 -1.31 6.36 -12.19
C ILE A 171 -1.99 7.27 -13.23
N LYS A 172 -2.41 6.72 -14.39
CA LYS A 172 -3.13 7.44 -15.45
C LYS A 172 -4.64 7.40 -15.27
N GLY A 173 -5.14 6.72 -14.23
CA GLY A 173 -6.55 6.49 -14.01
C GLY A 173 -7.14 5.37 -14.87
N GLU A 174 -6.31 4.68 -15.67
CA GLU A 174 -6.73 3.58 -16.52
C GLU A 174 -6.98 2.34 -15.66
N GLN A 175 -8.06 1.62 -15.96
CA GLN A 175 -8.33 0.34 -15.31
C GLN A 175 -7.28 -0.70 -15.73
N VAL A 176 -6.71 -1.40 -14.76
CA VAL A 176 -5.67 -2.40 -14.97
C VAL A 176 -6.03 -3.71 -14.27
N ASN A 177 -5.49 -4.81 -14.79
CA ASN A 177 -5.57 -6.10 -14.13
C ASN A 177 -4.72 -6.07 -12.85
N GLN A 178 -5.21 -6.66 -11.76
CA GLN A 178 -4.45 -6.82 -10.53
C GLN A 178 -4.63 -8.22 -9.95
N GLU A 179 -3.50 -8.88 -9.66
CA GLU A 179 -3.52 -10.13 -8.90
C GLU A 179 -3.72 -9.83 -7.41
N LEU A 180 -4.63 -10.57 -6.79
CA LEU A 180 -4.91 -10.58 -5.37
C LEU A 180 -4.65 -11.98 -4.80
N VAL A 181 -4.34 -12.03 -3.51
CA VAL A 181 -4.04 -13.27 -2.80
C VAL A 181 -4.90 -13.38 -1.56
N VAL A 182 -5.57 -14.53 -1.39
CA VAL A 182 -6.25 -14.93 -0.17
C VAL A 182 -5.51 -16.09 0.46
N SER A 183 -5.06 -15.89 1.68
CA SER A 183 -4.47 -16.95 2.51
C SER A 183 -5.54 -17.57 3.40
N PHE A 184 -5.57 -18.89 3.50
CA PHE A 184 -6.48 -19.66 4.36
C PHE A 184 -5.79 -20.89 4.98
N GLY A 185 -6.43 -21.53 5.95
CA GLY A 185 -5.83 -22.58 6.77
C GLY A 185 -5.31 -22.04 8.12
N LEU A 186 -4.54 -22.86 8.84
CA LEU A 186 -3.85 -22.39 10.04
C LEU A 186 -2.74 -21.45 9.64
N LEU A 187 -2.77 -20.23 10.18
CA LEU A 187 -1.64 -19.29 10.09
C LEU A 187 -0.42 -20.00 10.68
N GLY A 188 0.55 -20.32 9.84
CA GLY A 188 1.90 -20.58 10.32
C GLY A 188 2.42 -19.29 10.94
N CYS A 189 3.00 -19.38 12.13
CA CYS A 189 3.84 -18.30 12.66
C CYS A 189 5.01 -18.03 11.69
#